data_AF-B1XVW5-F1
#
_entry.id   AF-B1XVW5-F1
#
_cell.length_a   1.000
_cell.length_b   1.000
_cell.length_c   1.000
_cell.angle_alpha   90.00
_cell.angle_beta   90.00
_cell.angle_gamma   90.00
#
_symmetry.space_group_name_H-M   'P 1'
#
loop_
_entity.id
_entity.type
_entity.pdbx_description
1 polymer ?
#
loop_
_entity_poly.entity_id
_entity_poly.type
_entity_poly.pdbx_seq_one_letter_code
_entity_poly.pdbx_strand_id
1 'polypeptide(L)'
;MYKNDLAAIGPIDVLLVTHAHVDHIGDAPAVAKMNRIKLYGPADMVTPLTTLRILPADLGHRFNKTGRVTPAPGIKVTAVQTEHSLLSVWKNPAMDKMESHPAGESENP
;
A
#
# COMPACT_ATOMS: atom_id res chain seq x y z
N MET A 1 3.11 -18.10 -7.34
CA MET A 1 1.86 -17.41 -6.97
C MET A 1 1.28 -18.18 -5.80
N TYR A 2 1.54 -17.73 -4.56
CA TYR A 2 0.86 -18.31 -3.40
C TYR A 2 -0.62 -17.99 -3.55
N LYS A 3 -1.42 -19.02 -3.83
CA LYS A 3 -2.85 -18.89 -4.04
C LYS A 3 -3.53 -19.14 -2.69
N ASN A 4 -3.23 -18.28 -1.72
CA ASN A 4 -3.89 -18.35 -0.43
C ASN A 4 -5.30 -17.79 -0.59
N ASP A 5 -6.27 -18.50 -0.02
CA ASP A 5 -7.64 -18.01 0.04
C ASP A 5 -7.70 -16.79 0.95
N LEU A 6 -7.68 -15.59 0.36
CA LEU A 6 -7.76 -14.33 1.11
C LEU A 6 -9.05 -14.23 1.94
N ALA A 7 -10.11 -14.98 1.58
CA ALA A 7 -11.34 -15.05 2.38
C ALA A 7 -11.09 -15.66 3.77
N ALA A 8 -10.11 -16.56 3.89
CA ALA A 8 -9.80 -17.24 5.14
C ALA A 8 -9.12 -16.32 6.19
N ILE A 9 -8.67 -15.12 5.78
CA ILE A 9 -8.15 -14.10 6.72
C ILE A 9 -9.28 -13.60 7.64
N GLY A 10 -10.52 -13.62 7.18
CA GLY A 10 -11.66 -13.06 7.90
C GLY A 10 -11.76 -11.53 7.77
N PRO A 11 -12.63 -10.88 8.57
CA PRO A 11 -12.84 -9.44 8.53
C PRO A 11 -11.57 -8.66 8.87
N ILE A 12 -11.33 -7.56 8.14
CA ILE A 12 -10.17 -6.68 8.35
C ILE A 12 -10.69 -5.25 8.53
N ASP A 13 -10.39 -4.63 9.67
CA ASP A 13 -10.77 -3.25 9.96
C ASP A 13 -9.67 -2.24 9.59
N VAL A 14 -8.41 -2.66 9.61
CA VAL A 14 -7.24 -1.80 9.38
C VAL A 14 -6.23 -2.51 8.48
N LEU A 15 -5.83 -1.84 7.40
CA LEU A 15 -4.77 -2.28 6.50
C LEU A 15 -3.70 -1.20 6.36
N LEU A 16 -2.51 -1.49 6.87
CA LEU A 16 -1.34 -0.59 6.87
C LEU A 16 -0.20 -1.28 6.12
N VAL A 17 0.42 -0.56 5.18
CA VAL A 17 1.61 -1.04 4.46
C VAL A 17 2.71 -0.01 4.62
N THR A 18 3.88 -0.45 5.07
CA THR A 18 5.01 0.44 5.40
C THR A 18 5.72 0.94 4.15
N HIS A 19 5.89 0.06 3.15
CA HIS A 19 6.55 0.38 1.89
C HIS A 19 6.23 -0.62 0.77
N ALA A 20 6.69 -0.31 -0.45
CA ALA A 20 6.24 -0.93 -1.68
C ALA A 20 7.02 -2.18 -2.14
N HIS A 21 7.96 -2.70 -1.36
CA HIS A 21 8.59 -3.98 -1.70
C HIS A 21 7.55 -5.10 -1.71
N VAL A 22 7.73 -6.06 -2.63
CA VAL A 22 6.72 -7.11 -2.92
C VAL A 22 6.36 -7.94 -1.70
N ASP A 23 7.31 -8.17 -0.80
CA ASP A 23 7.14 -8.90 0.46
C ASP A 23 6.33 -8.12 1.53
N HIS A 24 6.21 -6.80 1.38
CA HIS A 24 5.40 -5.94 2.26
C HIS A 24 4.05 -5.55 1.66
N ILE A 25 4.02 -5.21 0.36
CA ILE A 25 2.78 -4.82 -0.31
C ILE A 25 1.94 -6.03 -0.73
N GLY A 26 2.58 -7.10 -1.22
CA GLY A 26 1.96 -8.37 -1.62
C GLY A 26 0.54 -8.25 -2.17
N ASP A 27 -0.40 -8.93 -1.51
CA ASP A 27 -1.83 -8.95 -1.86
C ASP A 27 -2.63 -7.80 -1.24
N ALA A 28 -2.01 -6.81 -0.58
CA ALA A 28 -2.70 -5.73 0.12
C ALA A 28 -3.72 -4.98 -0.77
N PRO A 29 -3.45 -4.66 -2.05
CA PRO A 29 -4.46 -4.06 -2.92
C PRO A 29 -5.67 -4.97 -3.16
N ALA A 30 -5.48 -6.29 -3.27
CA ALA A 30 -6.57 -7.25 -3.41
C ALA A 30 -7.39 -7.33 -2.12
N VAL A 31 -6.72 -7.38 -0.96
CA VAL A 31 -7.33 -7.36 0.37
C VAL A 31 -8.18 -6.10 0.57
N ALA A 32 -7.66 -4.92 0.21
CA ALA A 32 -8.39 -3.64 0.30
C ALA A 32 -9.68 -3.66 -0.53
N LYS A 33 -9.60 -4.13 -1.78
CA LYS A 33 -10.76 -4.24 -2.69
C LYS A 33 -11.80 -5.22 -2.18
N MET A 34 -11.37 -6.40 -1.71
CA MET A 34 -12.26 -7.45 -1.22
C MET A 34 -13.04 -7.02 0.03
N ASN A 35 -12.39 -6.29 0.94
CA ASN A 35 -12.98 -5.84 2.19
C ASN A 35 -13.61 -4.45 2.11
N ARG A 36 -13.45 -3.73 0.98
CA ARG A 36 -13.86 -2.32 0.80
C ARG A 36 -13.29 -1.40 1.90
N ILE A 37 -12.05 -1.63 2.29
CA ILE A 37 -11.33 -0.83 3.28
C ILE A 37 -10.20 -0.03 2.64
N LYS A 38 -9.75 1.01 3.35
CA LYS A 38 -8.61 1.82 2.92
C LYS A 38 -7.29 1.07 3.15
N LEU A 39 -6.42 1.09 2.16
CA LEU A 39 -5.00 0.78 2.30
C LEU A 39 -4.28 2.07 2.70
N TYR A 40 -3.75 2.09 3.92
CA TYR A 40 -2.98 3.19 4.47
C TYR A 40 -1.48 2.97 4.21
N GLY A 41 -0.79 3.97 3.67
CA GLY A 41 0.67 3.90 3.52
C GLY A 41 1.28 5.17 2.92
N PRO A 42 2.59 5.15 2.62
CA PRO A 42 3.31 6.29 2.08
C PRO A 42 2.72 6.80 0.77
N ALA A 43 2.75 8.12 0.58
CA ALA A 43 2.24 8.77 -0.61
C ALA A 43 2.87 8.23 -1.90
N ASP A 44 4.17 7.98 -1.89
CA ASP A 44 4.94 7.50 -3.05
C ASP A 44 4.71 6.03 -3.37
N MET A 45 4.10 5.26 -2.46
CA MET A 45 3.59 3.93 -2.75
C MET A 45 2.12 3.98 -3.22
N VAL A 46 1.24 4.71 -2.53
CA VAL A 46 -0.20 4.68 -2.82
C VAL A 46 -0.55 5.43 -4.12
N THR A 47 0.21 6.47 -4.48
CA THR A 47 0.02 7.23 -5.73
C THR A 47 0.15 6.33 -6.97
N PRO A 48 1.25 5.57 -7.18
CA PRO A 48 1.35 4.69 -8.35
C PRO A 48 0.29 3.58 -8.35
N LEU A 49 -0.11 3.04 -7.19
CA LEU A 49 -1.22 2.06 -7.14
C LEU A 49 -2.52 2.63 -7.70
N THR A 50 -2.77 3.91 -7.47
CA THR A 50 -3.98 4.60 -7.94
C THR A 50 -3.87 4.97 -9.41
N THR A 51 -2.75 5.56 -9.84
CA THR A 51 -2.57 6.00 -11.23
C THR A 51 -2.50 4.83 -12.21
N LEU A 52 -1.91 3.70 -11.79
CA LEU A 52 -1.89 2.44 -12.55
C LEU A 52 -3.20 1.64 -12.43
N ARG A 53 -4.20 2.15 -11.69
CA ARG A 53 -5.51 1.51 -11.47
C ARG A 53 -5.43 0.13 -10.81
N ILE A 54 -4.36 -0.12 -10.04
CA ILE A 54 -4.21 -1.33 -9.21
C ILE A 54 -5.16 -1.26 -8.00
N LEU A 55 -5.29 -0.05 -7.42
CA LEU A 55 -6.17 0.29 -6.30
C LEU A 55 -7.10 1.45 -6.71
N PRO A 56 -8.43 1.35 -6.49
CA PRO A 56 -9.34 2.49 -6.63
C PRO A 56 -8.94 3.67 -5.72
N ALA A 57 -9.10 4.89 -6.21
CA ALA A 57 -8.64 6.10 -5.50
C ALA A 57 -9.30 6.29 -4.12
N ASP A 58 -10.56 5.88 -3.97
CA ASP A 58 -11.32 5.94 -2.72
C ASP A 58 -10.82 4.95 -1.65
N LEU A 59 -10.13 3.88 -2.08
CA LEU A 59 -9.53 2.88 -1.21
C LEU A 59 -8.06 3.17 -0.87
N GLY A 60 -7.46 4.22 -1.42
CA GLY A 60 -6.11 4.66 -1.06
C GLY A 60 -6.12 5.74 0.02
N HIS A 61 -5.29 5.58 1.06
CA HIS A 61 -5.03 6.65 2.02
C HIS A 61 -3.52 6.92 2.17
N ARG A 62 -3.11 8.10 1.68
CA ARG A 62 -1.73 8.58 1.75
C ARG A 62 -1.48 9.22 3.10
N PHE A 63 -0.45 8.78 3.80
CA PHE A 63 0.09 9.50 4.95
C PHE A 63 1.59 9.19 5.09
N ASN A 64 2.37 10.21 5.44
CA ASN A 64 3.83 10.17 5.49
C ASN A 64 4.33 10.43 6.91
N LYS A 65 5.66 10.44 7.11
CA LYS A 65 6.28 10.73 8.41
C LYS A 65 5.66 11.96 9.09
N THR A 66 5.47 11.89 10.40
CA THR A 66 4.75 12.87 11.25
C THR A 66 3.24 12.98 11.01
N GLY A 67 2.72 12.44 9.91
CA GLY A 67 1.30 12.31 9.65
C GLY A 67 0.64 11.32 10.61
N ARG A 68 -0.58 11.66 11.05
CA ARG A 68 -1.38 10.85 11.97
C ARG A 68 -2.74 10.52 11.36
N VAL A 69 -3.14 9.26 11.46
CA VAL A 69 -4.42 8.76 10.98
C VAL A 69 -5.15 8.01 12.09
N THR A 70 -6.48 7.95 11.98
CA THR A 70 -7.34 7.15 12.85
C THR A 70 -8.07 6.14 11.97
N PRO A 71 -7.47 4.97 11.66
CA PRO A 71 -8.02 4.04 10.68
C PRO A 71 -9.24 3.27 11.19
N ALA A 72 -9.41 3.18 12.51
CA ALA A 72 -10.57 2.58 13.16
C ALA A 72 -10.82 3.25 14.53
N PRO A 73 -12.02 3.11 15.12
CA PRO A 73 -12.32 3.65 16.44
C PRO A 73 -11.28 3.24 17.49
N GLY A 74 -10.72 4.22 18.20
CA GLY A 74 -9.71 3.99 19.24
C GLY A 74 -8.29 3.71 18.74
N ILE A 75 -8.08 3.47 17.44
CA ILE A 75 -6.75 3.22 16.87
C ILE A 75 -6.18 4.52 16.30
N LYS A 76 -5.01 4.94 16.79
CA LYS A 76 -4.30 6.10 16.26
C LYS A 76 -2.91 5.68 15.79
N VAL A 77 -2.60 5.97 14.53
CA VAL A 77 -1.33 5.58 13.90
C VAL A 77 -0.59 6.84 13.49
N THR A 78 0.69 6.94 13.87
CA THR A 78 1.59 8.00 13.43
C THR A 78 2.71 7.34 12.63
N ALA A 79 2.93 7.78 11.40
CA ALA A 79 4.08 7.31 10.62
C ALA A 79 5.35 7.98 11.15
N VAL A 80 6.39 7.17 11.34
CA VAL A 80 7.71 7.62 11.82
C VAL A 80 8.74 7.42 10.72
N GLN A 81 9.85 8.15 10.81
CA GLN A 81 10.94 8.03 9.85
C GLN A 81 11.56 6.63 9.90
N THR A 82 11.92 6.13 8.72
CA THR A 82 12.72 4.92 8.53
C THR A 82 13.66 5.16 7.35
N GLU A 83 14.84 4.57 7.41
CA GLU A 83 15.81 4.57 6.30
C GLU A 83 15.76 3.19 5.64
N HIS A 84 15.32 3.14 4.38
CA HIS A 84 15.21 1.90 3.62
C HIS A 84 15.24 2.19 2.12
N SER A 85 15.73 1.25 1.31
CA SER A 85 15.54 1.33 -0.15
C SER A 85 14.09 1.03 -0.49
N LEU A 86 13.53 1.76 -1.45
CA LEU A 86 12.09 1.72 -1.72
C LEU A 86 11.85 1.58 -3.22
N LEU A 87 11.41 0.39 -3.63
CA LEU A 87 11.08 0.06 -5.01
C LEU A 87 9.73 -0.64 -5.09
N SER A 88 8.80 -0.11 -5.90
CA SER A 88 7.59 -0.84 -6.27
C SER A 88 7.86 -1.63 -7.54
N VAL A 89 7.48 -2.91 -7.54
CA VAL A 89 7.56 -3.76 -8.73
C VAL A 89 6.18 -4.28 -9.07
N TRP A 90 5.74 -4.07 -10.31
CA TRP A 90 4.44 -4.55 -10.79
C TRP A 90 4.57 -5.12 -12.21
N LYS A 91 3.61 -5.98 -12.59
CA LYS A 91 3.55 -6.55 -13.94
C LYS A 91 2.66 -5.69 -14.83
N ASN A 92 3.25 -5.03 -15.83
CA ASN A 92 2.51 -4.22 -16.78
C ASN A 92 1.71 -5.12 -17.75
N PRO A 93 0.36 -5.07 -17.72
CA PRO A 93 -0.46 -5.92 -18.57
C PRO A 93 -0.42 -5.53 -20.05
N ALA A 94 -0.06 -4.29 -20.39
CA ALA A 94 0.08 -3.84 -21.77
C ALA A 94 1.38 -4.33 -22.44
N MET A 95 2.42 -4.59 -21.64
CA MET A 95 3.74 -5.02 -22.14
C MET A 95 4.13 -6.46 -21.75
N ASP A 96 3.35 -7.09 -20.87
CA ASP A 96 3.64 -8.39 -20.24
C ASP A 96 5.04 -8.45 -19.58
N LYS A 97 5.50 -7.32 -19.03
CA LYS A 97 6.84 -7.18 -18.41
C LYS A 97 6.74 -6.63 -17.00
N MET A 98 7.76 -6.93 -16.18
CA MET A 98 7.92 -6.32 -14.87
C MET A 98 8.47 -4.90 -15.03
N GLU A 99 7.88 -3.96 -14.31
CA GLU A 99 8.35 -2.59 -14.21
C GLU A 99 8.64 -2.22 -12.77
N SER A 100 9.70 -1.44 -12.59
CA SER A 100 10.12 -0.92 -11.30
C SER A 100 9.88 0.59 -11.23
N HIS A 101 9.27 1.04 -10.15
CA HIS A 101 8.91 2.45 -9.93
C HIS A 101 9.45 2.92 -8.58
N PRO A 102 10.02 4.14 -8.48
CA PRO A 102 10.37 4.73 -7.19
C PRO A 102 9.14 4.76 -6.28
N ALA A 103 9.31 4.32 -5.04
CA ALA A 103 8.20 4.22 -4.10
C ALA A 103 8.60 4.62 -2.67
N GLY A 104 9.62 5.47 -2.58
CA GLY A 104 10.10 6.02 -1.33
C GLY A 104 9.72 7.48 -1.15
N GLU A 105 9.49 7.84 0.11
CA GLU A 105 9.35 9.24 0.49
C GLU A 105 10.64 9.99 0.19
N SER A 106 10.54 11.20 -0.37
CA SER A 106 11.68 12.11 -0.50
C SER A 106 12.38 12.27 0.86
N GLU A 107 13.66 11.87 0.93
CA GLU A 107 14.46 11.94 2.15
C GLU A 107 14.96 13.35 2.49
N ASN A 108 14.68 14.36 1.66
CA ASN A 108 15.24 15.69 1.89
C ASN A 108 14.53 16.44 3.05
N PRO A 109 15.30 17.17 3.88
CA PRO A 109 14.83 17.83 5.10
C PRO A 109 13.91 19.02 4.84
#